data_AF-A0A8J4QYZ7-F1
#
_entry.id   AF-A0A8J4QYZ7-F1
#
_cell.length_a   1.000
_cell.length_b   1.000
_cell.length_c   1.000
_cell.angle_alpha   90.00
_cell.angle_beta   90.00
_cell.angle_gamma   90.00
#
_symmetry.space_group_name_H-M   'P 1'
#
loop_
_entity.id
_entity.type
_entity.pdbx_description
1 polymer ?
#
loop_
_entity_poly.entity_id
_entity_poly.type
_entity_poly.pdbx_seq_one_letter_code
_entity_poly.pdbx_strand_id
1 'polypeptide(L)'
;MQAQELSEAQQKLDQEIKDREEKYSELDSKFCRLHKRAKQRIQDVQKEKDDLEVRFREVSETAERASSQQSALQQELERTRQQANDALKAMDAERQQLRSTNNKLRDTIEELRRSVEPKESALEALQQSLMEKEQMLEDMRGLLQAADEKRQASIAELSAKHQKNLESLEAQLADALSDRSKATETISSLQVLIAEKESKIAEMDAASTGEAARFRASVESIKGELAHLKREHLLARQQAQREEELAQSQRHILALQEEIEELERENRLHSQQEAMLKTELRNMERMQKREGVDMTYLKNVILKLLETGEVEALLPVIGMLLQFSPEEIHKCQQAYRASTDVPPSPASDGPGSRSLFSRFSFS
;
A
#
# COMPACT_ATOMS: atom_id res chain seq x y z
N MET A 1 207.89 -35.01 136.66
CA MET A 1 206.44 -35.23 136.87
C MET A 1 205.60 -34.00 136.49
N GLN A 2 205.86 -32.79 137.00
CA GLN A 2 205.05 -31.60 136.65
C GLN A 2 205.01 -31.21 135.15
N ALA A 3 206.07 -31.43 134.39
CA ALA A 3 206.08 -31.12 132.95
C ALA A 3 205.19 -32.06 132.11
N GLN A 4 204.94 -33.29 132.60
CA GLN A 4 204.16 -34.30 131.88
C GLN A 4 202.66 -34.07 132.08
N GLU A 5 202.24 -33.71 133.30
CA GLU A 5 200.85 -33.30 133.61
C GLU A 5 200.44 -32.03 132.85
N LEU A 6 201.36 -31.07 132.71
CA LEU A 6 201.13 -29.84 131.94
C LEU A 6 201.00 -30.11 130.44
N SER A 7 201.80 -31.05 129.91
CA SER A 7 201.70 -31.51 128.51
C SER A 7 200.38 -32.26 128.23
N GLU A 8 199.93 -33.11 129.15
CA GLU A 8 198.66 -33.83 129.01
C GLU A 8 197.45 -32.88 129.13
N ALA A 9 197.51 -31.88 130.01
CA ALA A 9 196.48 -30.84 130.11
C ALA A 9 196.41 -29.99 128.85
N GLN A 10 197.56 -29.63 128.26
CA GLN A 10 197.65 -28.91 126.99
C GLN A 10 197.03 -29.72 125.84
N GLN A 11 197.37 -31.01 125.73
CA GLN A 11 196.79 -31.89 124.70
C GLN A 11 195.28 -32.07 124.85
N LYS A 12 194.76 -32.17 126.09
CA LYS A 12 193.31 -32.23 126.35
C LYS A 12 192.62 -30.93 125.94
N LEU A 13 193.21 -29.79 126.27
CA LEU A 13 192.68 -28.48 125.87
C LEU A 13 192.68 -28.33 124.35
N ASP A 14 193.78 -28.69 123.67
CA ASP A 14 193.90 -28.64 122.22
C ASP A 14 192.88 -29.58 121.53
N GLN A 15 192.63 -30.76 122.10
CA GLN A 15 191.60 -31.68 121.61
C GLN A 15 190.18 -31.12 121.82
N GLU A 16 189.88 -30.51 122.98
CA GLU A 16 188.58 -29.87 123.22
C GLU A 16 188.34 -28.67 122.29
N ILE A 17 189.38 -27.89 122.00
CA ILE A 17 189.32 -26.80 121.02
C ILE A 17 188.99 -27.37 119.65
N LYS A 18 189.69 -28.42 119.22
CA LYS A 18 189.45 -29.08 117.94
C LYS A 18 188.03 -29.66 117.83
N ASP A 19 187.54 -30.34 118.88
CA ASP A 19 186.18 -30.88 118.91
C ASP A 19 185.12 -29.76 118.84
N ARG A 20 185.40 -28.61 119.45
CA ARG A 20 184.53 -27.43 119.35
C ARG A 20 184.57 -26.83 117.95
N GLU A 21 185.76 -26.68 117.35
CA GLU A 21 185.92 -26.20 115.97
C GLU A 21 185.20 -27.10 114.96
N GLU A 22 185.30 -28.43 115.12
CA GLU A 22 184.56 -29.40 114.31
C GLU A 22 183.05 -29.25 114.49
N LYS A 23 182.56 -29.11 115.73
CA LYS A 23 181.13 -28.84 116.01
C LYS A 23 180.65 -27.52 115.43
N TYR A 24 181.45 -26.46 115.52
CA TYR A 24 181.12 -25.16 114.92
C TYR A 24 181.08 -25.26 113.39
N SER A 25 182.03 -25.98 112.77
CA SER A 25 182.05 -26.23 111.33
C SER A 25 180.83 -27.04 110.86
N GLU A 26 180.44 -28.07 111.61
CA GLU A 26 179.22 -28.84 111.35
C GLU A 26 177.96 -28.00 111.49
N LEU A 27 177.87 -27.19 112.54
CA LEU A 27 176.74 -26.29 112.78
C LEU A 27 176.64 -25.26 111.66
N ASP A 28 177.74 -24.62 111.28
CA ASP A 28 177.77 -23.65 110.18
C ASP A 28 177.35 -24.30 108.85
N SER A 29 177.82 -25.51 108.57
CA SER A 29 177.39 -26.30 107.42
C SER A 29 175.88 -26.61 107.45
N LYS A 30 175.33 -26.95 108.62
CA LYS A 30 173.88 -27.17 108.81
C LYS A 30 173.10 -25.87 108.63
N PHE A 31 173.55 -24.76 109.20
CA PHE A 31 172.94 -23.44 109.03
C PHE A 31 172.97 -22.99 107.58
N CYS A 32 174.08 -23.16 106.86
CA CYS A 32 174.19 -22.86 105.44
C CYS A 32 173.19 -23.69 104.59
N ARG A 33 173.05 -24.99 104.87
CA ARG A 33 172.07 -25.86 104.19
C ARG A 33 170.64 -25.44 104.50
N LEU A 34 170.33 -25.14 105.76
CA LEU A 34 169.02 -24.65 106.18
C LEU A 34 168.69 -23.30 105.53
N HIS A 35 169.64 -22.37 105.50
CA HIS A 35 169.48 -21.07 104.85
C HIS A 35 169.22 -21.21 103.35
N LYS A 36 169.98 -22.07 102.65
CA LYS A 36 169.73 -22.37 101.23
C LYS A 36 168.34 -22.97 101.00
N ARG A 37 167.92 -23.94 101.82
CA ARG A 37 166.58 -24.56 101.74
C ARG A 37 165.46 -23.56 102.02
N ALA A 38 165.63 -22.71 103.04
CA ALA A 38 164.66 -21.67 103.37
C ALA A 38 164.55 -20.64 102.25
N LYS A 39 165.68 -20.18 101.68
CA LYS A 39 165.71 -19.26 100.53
C LYS A 39 165.03 -19.88 99.30
N GLN A 40 165.32 -21.14 98.99
CA GLN A 40 164.66 -21.85 97.89
C GLN A 40 163.15 -21.94 98.12
N ARG A 41 162.72 -22.31 99.34
CA ARG A 41 161.30 -22.43 99.67
C ARG A 41 160.56 -21.09 99.57
N ILE A 42 161.17 -19.99 100.02
CA ILE A 42 160.61 -18.64 99.86
C ILE A 42 160.46 -18.30 98.37
N GLN A 43 161.47 -18.61 97.55
CA GLN A 43 161.42 -18.36 96.11
C GLN A 43 160.33 -19.19 95.42
N ASP A 44 160.19 -20.47 95.77
CA ASP A 44 159.16 -21.36 95.22
C ASP A 44 157.75 -20.87 95.59
N VAL A 45 157.53 -20.51 96.86
CA VAL A 45 156.25 -19.94 97.32
C VAL A 45 155.93 -18.61 96.62
N GLN A 46 156.93 -17.76 96.37
CA GLN A 46 156.72 -16.51 95.64
C GLN A 46 156.30 -16.78 94.19
N LYS A 47 156.92 -17.74 93.51
CA LYS A 47 156.51 -18.14 92.16
C LYS A 47 155.10 -18.72 92.16
N GLU A 48 154.79 -19.62 93.09
CA GLU A 48 153.43 -20.18 93.24
C GLU A 48 152.39 -19.08 93.46
N LYS A 49 152.70 -18.08 94.29
CA LYS A 49 151.84 -16.91 94.51
C LYS A 49 151.63 -16.12 93.21
N ASP A 50 152.71 -15.77 92.51
CA ASP A 50 152.63 -14.98 91.28
C ASP A 50 151.83 -15.72 90.18
N ASP A 51 152.03 -17.03 90.05
CA ASP A 51 151.27 -17.89 89.12
C ASP A 51 149.77 -17.94 89.49
N LEU A 52 149.45 -18.03 90.79
CA LEU A 52 148.07 -17.99 91.27
C LEU A 52 147.42 -16.61 91.05
N GLU A 53 148.14 -15.52 91.24
CA GLU A 53 147.66 -14.16 90.96
C GLU A 53 147.35 -13.94 89.48
N VAL A 54 148.14 -14.53 88.57
CA VAL A 54 147.85 -14.50 87.12
C VAL A 54 146.57 -15.29 86.83
N ARG A 55 146.45 -16.53 87.31
CA ARG A 55 145.25 -17.35 87.08
C ARG A 55 143.99 -16.72 87.68
N PHE A 56 144.09 -16.12 88.86
CA PHE A 56 142.96 -15.43 89.48
C PHE A 56 142.50 -14.23 88.65
N ARG A 57 143.43 -13.44 88.10
CA ARG A 57 143.11 -12.35 87.18
C ARG A 57 142.41 -12.85 85.91
N GLU A 58 142.93 -13.89 85.27
CA GLU A 58 142.32 -14.49 84.08
C GLU A 58 140.90 -15.02 84.35
N VAL A 59 140.69 -15.69 85.48
CA VAL A 59 139.36 -16.16 85.90
C VAL A 59 138.43 -14.99 86.21
N SER A 60 138.92 -13.92 86.85
CA SER A 60 138.11 -12.73 87.14
C SER A 60 137.68 -12.04 85.84
N GLU A 61 138.59 -11.81 84.90
CA GLU A 61 138.25 -11.17 83.62
C GLU A 61 137.33 -12.04 82.78
N THR A 62 137.52 -13.36 82.76
CA THR A 62 136.60 -14.28 82.06
C THR A 62 135.21 -14.29 82.71
N ALA A 63 135.12 -14.23 84.04
CA ALA A 63 133.85 -14.12 84.76
C ALA A 63 133.14 -12.77 84.48
N GLU A 64 133.87 -11.65 84.46
CA GLU A 64 133.32 -10.33 84.10
C GLU A 64 132.83 -10.29 82.63
N ARG A 65 133.62 -10.85 81.70
CA ARG A 65 133.21 -10.99 80.30
C ARG A 65 131.97 -11.87 80.16
N ALA A 66 131.91 -13.01 80.85
CA ALA A 66 130.73 -13.87 80.84
C ALA A 66 129.49 -13.18 81.46
N SER A 67 129.66 -12.44 82.56
CA SER A 67 128.58 -11.70 83.22
C SER A 67 128.02 -10.58 82.33
N SER A 68 128.88 -9.83 81.66
CA SER A 68 128.44 -8.77 80.72
C SER A 68 127.73 -9.36 79.50
N GLN A 69 128.24 -10.47 78.94
CA GLN A 69 127.56 -11.20 77.86
C GLN A 69 126.19 -11.75 78.31
N GLN A 70 126.10 -12.33 79.49
CA GLN A 70 124.84 -12.82 80.05
C GLN A 70 123.84 -11.67 80.21
N SER A 71 124.27 -10.53 80.73
CA SER A 71 123.40 -9.35 80.88
C SER A 71 122.92 -8.82 79.53
N ALA A 72 123.79 -8.79 78.50
CA ALA A 72 123.42 -8.34 77.17
C ALA A 72 122.38 -9.29 76.53
N LEU A 73 122.63 -10.60 76.59
CA LEU A 73 121.71 -11.62 76.08
C LEU A 73 120.36 -11.59 76.83
N GLN A 74 120.38 -11.36 78.15
CA GLN A 74 119.15 -11.23 78.92
C GLN A 74 118.34 -10.01 78.48
N GLN A 75 119.00 -8.88 78.24
CA GLN A 75 118.33 -7.68 77.75
C GLN A 75 117.75 -7.87 76.34
N GLU A 76 118.45 -8.58 75.45
CA GLU A 76 117.93 -8.93 74.12
C GLU A 76 116.74 -9.89 74.19
N LEU A 77 116.78 -10.88 75.09
CA LEU A 77 115.68 -11.80 75.35
C LEU A 77 114.44 -11.04 75.86
N GLU A 78 114.61 -10.08 76.77
CA GLU A 78 113.52 -9.25 77.28
C GLU A 78 112.93 -8.36 76.18
N ARG A 79 113.78 -7.73 75.35
CA ARG A 79 113.32 -6.93 74.19
C ARG A 79 112.53 -7.76 73.18
N THR A 80 113.03 -8.94 72.81
CA THR A 80 112.35 -9.82 71.85
C THR A 80 111.05 -10.37 72.42
N ARG A 81 111.00 -10.72 73.71
CA ARG A 81 109.75 -11.08 74.40
C ARG A 81 108.73 -9.94 74.38
N GLN A 82 109.16 -8.71 74.65
CA GLN A 82 108.27 -7.56 74.61
C GLN A 82 107.71 -7.32 73.19
N GLN A 83 108.57 -7.36 72.18
CA GLN A 83 108.15 -7.23 70.77
C GLN A 83 107.16 -8.33 70.35
N ALA A 84 107.42 -9.58 70.74
CA ALA A 84 106.52 -10.69 70.46
C ALA A 84 105.15 -10.51 71.13
N ASN A 85 105.13 -10.06 72.40
CA ASN A 85 103.89 -9.79 73.12
C ASN A 85 103.08 -8.65 72.49
N ASP A 86 103.74 -7.58 72.03
CA ASP A 86 103.06 -6.46 71.38
C ASP A 86 102.53 -6.86 70.00
N ALA A 87 103.26 -7.68 69.25
CA ALA A 87 102.78 -8.27 68.00
C ALA A 87 101.56 -9.18 68.21
N LEU A 88 101.55 -10.00 69.27
CA LEU A 88 100.39 -10.82 69.63
C LEU A 88 99.16 -9.97 69.96
N LYS A 89 99.31 -8.90 70.74
CA LYS A 89 98.22 -7.96 71.04
C LYS A 89 97.67 -7.30 69.77
N ALA A 90 98.55 -6.88 68.85
CA ALA A 90 98.15 -6.30 67.58
C ALA A 90 97.34 -7.29 66.73
N MET A 91 97.82 -8.53 66.60
CA MET A 91 97.11 -9.60 65.90
C MET A 91 95.75 -9.94 66.55
N ASP A 92 95.67 -9.94 67.88
CA ASP A 92 94.40 -10.17 68.59
C ASP A 92 93.39 -9.05 68.31
N ALA A 93 93.84 -7.79 68.27
CA ALA A 93 93.00 -6.64 67.93
C ALA A 93 92.50 -6.72 66.48
N GLU A 94 93.37 -7.03 65.53
CA GLU A 94 92.99 -7.25 64.13
C GLU A 94 92.00 -8.41 63.99
N ARG A 95 92.23 -9.52 64.69
CA ARG A 95 91.30 -10.66 64.70
C ARG A 95 89.93 -10.28 65.23
N GLN A 96 89.86 -9.48 66.30
CA GLN A 96 88.59 -8.99 66.84
C GLN A 96 87.88 -8.05 65.85
N GLN A 97 88.62 -7.15 65.22
CA GLN A 97 88.08 -6.26 64.18
C GLN A 97 87.53 -7.06 63.01
N LEU A 98 88.29 -8.02 62.47
CA LEU A 98 87.86 -8.92 61.39
C LEU A 98 86.62 -9.74 61.77
N ARG A 99 86.50 -10.20 63.01
CA ARG A 99 85.29 -10.87 63.49
C ARG A 99 84.09 -9.93 63.50
N SER A 100 84.27 -8.70 63.97
CA SER A 100 83.20 -7.70 64.01
C SER A 100 82.71 -7.31 62.60
N THR A 101 83.62 -7.17 61.63
CA THR A 101 83.26 -6.84 60.25
C THR A 101 82.60 -8.03 59.56
N ASN A 102 83.10 -9.26 59.78
CA ASN A 102 82.45 -10.47 59.26
C ASN A 102 81.03 -10.64 59.79
N ASN A 103 80.80 -10.38 61.08
CA ASN A 103 79.46 -10.46 61.66
C ASN A 103 78.53 -9.42 61.01
N LYS A 104 78.95 -8.17 60.88
CA LYS A 104 78.17 -7.13 60.20
C LYS A 104 77.84 -7.49 58.75
N LEU A 105 78.81 -8.02 58.01
CA LEU A 105 78.59 -8.46 56.63
C LEU A 105 77.60 -9.62 56.55
N ARG A 106 77.66 -10.58 57.48
CA ARG A 106 76.66 -11.65 57.57
C ARG A 106 75.26 -11.10 57.84
N ASP A 107 75.12 -10.18 58.79
CA ASP A 107 73.84 -9.54 59.10
C ASP A 107 73.28 -8.81 57.87
N THR A 108 74.11 -8.06 57.14
CA THR A 108 73.71 -7.38 55.90
C THR A 108 73.29 -8.37 54.82
N ILE A 109 74.00 -9.50 54.66
CA ILE A 109 73.62 -10.55 53.70
C ILE A 109 72.28 -11.16 54.07
N GLU A 110 72.03 -11.45 55.36
CA GLU A 110 70.77 -11.99 55.84
C GLU A 110 69.62 -11.00 55.65
N GLU A 111 69.84 -9.71 55.90
CA GLU A 111 68.85 -8.65 55.66
C GLU A 111 68.51 -8.52 54.16
N LEU A 112 69.52 -8.51 53.29
CA LEU A 112 69.31 -8.50 51.84
C LEU A 112 68.55 -9.74 51.37
N ARG A 113 68.88 -10.93 51.89
CA ARG A 113 68.14 -12.16 51.58
C ARG A 113 66.68 -12.06 51.99
N ARG A 114 66.41 -11.63 53.23
CA ARG A 114 65.04 -11.41 53.74
C ARG A 114 64.27 -10.36 52.92
N SER A 115 64.96 -9.38 52.34
CA SER A 115 64.32 -8.39 51.47
C SER A 115 64.06 -8.90 50.05
N VAL A 116 64.87 -9.82 49.53
CA VAL A 116 64.79 -10.30 48.14
C VAL A 116 63.83 -11.47 48.00
N GLU A 117 63.85 -12.41 48.93
CA GLU A 117 62.99 -13.61 48.94
C GLU A 117 61.50 -13.31 48.71
N PRO A 118 60.84 -12.35 49.43
CA PRO A 118 59.43 -12.05 49.17
C PRO A 118 59.18 -11.40 47.80
N LYS A 119 60.17 -10.69 47.24
CA LYS A 119 60.05 -10.10 45.90
C LYS A 119 60.14 -11.17 44.83
N GLU A 120 61.00 -12.17 45.01
CA GLU A 120 61.08 -13.34 44.14
C GLU A 120 59.77 -14.12 44.17
N SER A 121 59.24 -14.44 45.35
CA SER A 121 57.94 -15.12 45.47
C SER A 121 56.78 -14.32 44.83
N ALA A 122 56.76 -12.99 44.99
CA ALA A 122 55.76 -12.14 44.36
C ALA A 122 55.89 -12.12 42.83
N LEU A 123 57.12 -12.13 42.32
CA LEU A 123 57.39 -12.18 40.88
C LEU A 123 56.96 -13.52 40.28
N GLU A 124 57.26 -14.63 40.95
CA GLU A 124 56.79 -15.96 40.55
C GLU A 124 55.26 -16.04 40.50
N ALA A 125 54.57 -15.51 41.52
CA ALA A 125 53.12 -15.45 41.56
C ALA A 125 52.53 -14.59 40.42
N LEU A 126 53.16 -13.44 40.12
CA LEU A 126 52.76 -12.59 39.00
C LEU A 126 53.00 -13.27 37.65
N GLN A 127 54.11 -14.00 37.48
CA GLN A 127 54.37 -14.77 36.26
C GLN A 127 53.32 -15.87 36.06
N GLN A 128 52.96 -16.61 37.11
CA GLN A 128 51.89 -17.61 37.04
C GLN A 128 50.54 -16.97 36.67
N SER A 129 50.17 -15.87 37.32
CA SER A 129 48.92 -15.15 37.01
C SER A 129 48.91 -14.58 35.58
N LEU A 130 50.06 -14.14 35.06
CA LEU A 130 50.17 -13.67 33.68
C LEU A 130 49.95 -14.82 32.70
N MET A 131 50.61 -15.97 32.91
CA MET A 131 50.43 -17.17 32.09
C MET A 131 48.97 -17.63 32.05
N GLU A 132 48.29 -17.63 33.20
CA GLU A 132 46.86 -17.96 33.28
C GLU A 132 46.00 -16.98 32.46
N LYS A 133 46.29 -15.67 32.54
CA LYS A 133 45.58 -14.65 31.76
C LYS A 133 45.86 -14.76 30.27
N GLU A 134 47.08 -15.07 29.86
CA GLU A 134 47.43 -15.31 28.46
C GLU A 134 46.67 -16.51 27.90
N GLN A 135 46.59 -17.61 28.66
CA GLN A 135 45.79 -18.78 28.28
C GLN A 135 44.31 -18.42 28.16
N MET A 136 43.73 -17.71 29.13
CA MET A 136 42.33 -17.27 29.06
C MET A 136 42.06 -16.37 27.85
N LEU A 137 42.99 -15.49 27.49
CA LEU A 137 42.86 -14.64 26.31
C LEU A 137 42.89 -15.46 25.02
N GLU A 138 43.74 -16.49 24.96
CA GLU A 138 43.81 -17.38 23.80
C GLU A 138 42.52 -18.21 23.66
N ASP A 139 42.00 -18.75 24.76
CA ASP A 139 40.72 -19.46 24.78
C ASP A 139 39.57 -18.54 24.33
N MET A 140 39.53 -17.30 24.82
CA MET A 140 38.55 -16.29 24.39
C MET A 140 38.65 -15.95 22.91
N ARG A 141 39.87 -15.82 22.37
CA ARG A 141 40.09 -15.59 20.93
C ARG A 141 39.58 -16.76 20.11
N GLY A 142 39.82 -18.00 20.54
CA GLY A 142 39.29 -19.20 19.91
C GLY A 142 37.76 -19.22 19.89
N LEU A 143 37.12 -18.86 21.00
CA LEU A 143 35.65 -18.75 21.07
C LEU A 143 35.09 -17.66 20.16
N LEU A 144 35.72 -16.49 20.11
CA LEU A 144 35.36 -15.40 19.22
C LEU A 144 35.46 -15.82 17.74
N GLN A 145 36.56 -16.45 17.36
CA GLN A 145 36.76 -16.94 16.00
C GLN A 145 35.67 -17.96 15.61
N ALA A 146 35.39 -18.93 16.49
CA ALA A 146 34.33 -19.93 16.24
C ALA A 146 32.93 -19.29 16.13
N ALA A 147 32.66 -18.23 16.90
CA ALA A 147 31.41 -17.48 16.81
C ALA A 147 31.30 -16.70 15.49
N ASP A 148 32.39 -16.08 15.04
CA ASP A 148 32.43 -15.37 13.76
C ASP A 148 32.31 -16.32 12.57
N GLU A 149 32.96 -17.48 12.60
CA GLU A 149 32.81 -18.53 11.58
C GLU A 149 31.36 -19.02 11.49
N LYS A 150 30.69 -19.26 12.64
CA LYS A 150 29.27 -19.60 12.68
C LYS A 150 28.39 -18.49 12.12
N ARG A 151 28.68 -17.23 12.46
CA ARG A 151 27.95 -16.07 11.95
C ARG A 151 28.10 -15.96 10.44
N GLN A 152 29.33 -16.07 9.92
CA GLN A 152 29.60 -16.04 8.47
C GLN A 152 28.89 -17.18 7.74
N ALA A 153 28.92 -18.40 8.28
CA ALA A 153 28.19 -19.54 7.73
C ALA A 153 26.68 -19.28 7.67
N SER A 154 26.09 -18.73 8.75
CA SER A 154 24.66 -18.39 8.77
C SER A 154 24.27 -17.30 7.76
N ILE A 155 25.14 -16.29 7.59
CA ILE A 155 24.93 -15.22 6.59
C ILE A 155 25.00 -15.80 5.18
N ALA A 156 25.98 -16.66 4.90
CA ALA A 156 26.14 -17.31 3.60
C ALA A 156 24.95 -18.25 3.29
N GLU A 157 24.43 -18.96 4.29
CA GLU A 157 23.24 -19.80 4.10
C GLU A 157 21.98 -18.96 3.82
N LEU A 158 21.78 -17.87 4.57
CA LEU A 158 20.65 -16.97 4.37
C LEU A 158 20.71 -16.25 3.03
N SER A 159 21.89 -15.79 2.61
CA SER A 159 22.08 -15.15 1.31
C SER A 159 21.84 -16.13 0.17
N ALA A 160 22.32 -17.38 0.28
CA ALA A 160 22.04 -18.42 -0.71
C ALA A 160 20.55 -18.75 -0.80
N LYS A 161 19.83 -18.80 0.33
CA LYS A 161 18.36 -18.98 0.34
C LYS A 161 17.64 -17.80 -0.32
N HIS A 162 18.03 -16.56 -0.01
CA HIS A 162 17.46 -15.38 -0.65
C HIS A 162 17.70 -15.37 -2.16
N GLN A 163 18.93 -15.70 -2.59
CA GLN A 163 19.29 -15.76 -4.01
C GLN A 163 18.41 -16.79 -4.75
N LYS A 164 18.24 -17.99 -4.21
CA LYS A 164 17.34 -19.00 -4.79
C LYS A 164 15.88 -18.54 -4.87
N ASN A 165 15.41 -17.82 -3.85
CA ASN A 165 14.04 -17.29 -3.87
C ASN A 165 13.86 -16.21 -4.94
N LEU A 166 14.86 -15.33 -5.12
CA LEU A 166 14.86 -14.34 -6.20
C LEU A 166 14.83 -15.02 -7.56
N GLU A 167 15.72 -15.99 -7.80
CA GLU A 167 15.75 -16.77 -9.04
C GLU A 167 14.41 -17.48 -9.31
N SER A 168 13.78 -18.04 -8.26
CA SER A 168 12.46 -18.66 -8.39
C SER A 168 11.36 -17.65 -8.72
N LEU A 169 11.36 -16.47 -8.10
CA LEU A 169 10.38 -15.42 -8.37
C LEU A 169 10.58 -14.85 -9.77
N GLU A 170 11.82 -14.64 -10.20
CA GLU A 170 12.17 -14.21 -11.55
C GLU A 170 11.68 -15.22 -12.59
N ALA A 171 11.87 -16.52 -12.35
CA ALA A 171 11.34 -17.58 -13.20
C ALA A 171 9.81 -17.55 -13.29
N GLN A 172 9.11 -17.44 -12.15
CA GLN A 172 7.64 -17.31 -12.13
C GLN A 172 7.15 -16.06 -12.89
N LEU A 173 7.87 -14.94 -12.76
CA LEU A 173 7.54 -13.69 -13.45
C LEU A 173 7.76 -13.83 -14.96
N ALA A 174 8.83 -14.51 -15.39
CA ALA A 174 9.08 -14.82 -16.80
C ALA A 174 7.98 -15.72 -17.38
N ASP A 175 7.57 -16.77 -16.66
CA ASP A 175 6.47 -17.65 -17.07
C ASP A 175 5.15 -16.89 -17.19
N ALA A 176 4.80 -16.06 -16.19
CA ALA A 176 3.60 -15.23 -16.21
C ALA A 176 3.62 -14.20 -17.37
N LEU A 177 4.78 -13.62 -17.68
CA LEU A 177 4.94 -12.73 -18.83
C LEU A 177 4.73 -13.46 -20.16
N SER A 178 5.27 -14.69 -20.28
CA SER A 178 5.06 -15.55 -21.45
C SER A 178 3.60 -15.89 -21.66
N ASP A 179 2.90 -16.32 -20.62
CA ASP A 179 1.46 -16.63 -20.69
C ASP A 179 0.62 -15.40 -20.98
N ARG A 180 0.96 -14.24 -20.42
CA ARG A 180 0.34 -12.97 -20.78
C ARG A 180 0.55 -12.64 -22.26
N SER A 181 1.74 -12.87 -22.81
CA SER A 181 2.01 -12.67 -24.24
C SER A 181 1.10 -13.55 -25.11
N LYS A 182 1.04 -14.85 -24.82
CA LYS A 182 0.16 -15.80 -25.52
C LYS A 182 -1.31 -15.39 -25.43
N ALA A 183 -1.77 -14.94 -24.25
CA ALA A 183 -3.13 -14.44 -24.07
C ALA A 183 -3.38 -13.18 -24.92
N THR A 184 -2.41 -12.28 -25.01
CA THR A 184 -2.50 -11.06 -25.83
C THR A 184 -2.58 -11.40 -27.32
N GLU A 185 -1.79 -12.37 -27.80
CA GLU A 185 -1.86 -12.90 -29.16
C GLU A 185 -3.23 -13.53 -29.45
N THR A 186 -3.77 -14.29 -28.50
CA THR A 186 -5.11 -14.90 -28.61
C THR A 186 -6.22 -13.85 -28.64
N ILE A 187 -6.14 -12.83 -27.80
CA ILE A 187 -7.09 -11.70 -27.83
C ILE A 187 -7.02 -10.98 -29.18
N SER A 188 -5.82 -10.74 -29.70
CA SER A 188 -5.63 -10.08 -30.99
C SER A 188 -6.22 -10.90 -32.14
N SER A 189 -6.03 -12.23 -32.15
CA SER A 189 -6.63 -13.09 -33.18
C SER A 189 -8.17 -13.13 -33.08
N LEU A 190 -8.72 -13.16 -31.86
CA LEU A 190 -10.17 -13.07 -31.66
C LEU A 190 -10.73 -11.72 -32.10
N GLN A 191 -10.03 -10.60 -31.85
CA GLN A 191 -10.44 -9.27 -32.31
C GLN A 191 -10.52 -9.20 -33.84
N VAL A 192 -9.55 -9.76 -34.56
CA VAL A 192 -9.58 -9.85 -36.03
C VAL A 192 -10.81 -10.66 -36.48
N LEU A 193 -11.06 -11.80 -35.84
CA LEU A 193 -12.19 -12.67 -36.19
C LEU A 193 -13.53 -11.98 -35.91
N ILE A 194 -13.65 -11.23 -34.81
CA ILE A 194 -14.83 -10.39 -34.52
C ILE A 194 -15.01 -9.35 -35.64
N ALA A 195 -13.96 -8.62 -36.03
CA ALA A 195 -14.04 -7.63 -37.10
C ALA A 195 -14.48 -8.26 -38.44
N GLU A 196 -13.98 -9.46 -38.78
CA GLU A 196 -14.45 -10.21 -39.95
C GLU A 196 -15.93 -10.59 -39.87
N LYS A 197 -16.40 -11.00 -38.68
CA LYS A 197 -17.81 -11.36 -38.45
C LYS A 197 -18.71 -10.14 -38.49
N GLU A 198 -18.31 -9.03 -37.87
CA GLU A 198 -19.00 -7.75 -37.94
C GLU A 198 -19.09 -7.25 -39.40
N SER A 199 -18.01 -7.39 -40.18
CA SER A 199 -18.03 -7.09 -41.62
C SER A 199 -19.01 -7.97 -42.39
N LYS A 200 -19.05 -9.28 -42.13
CA LYS A 200 -20.03 -10.20 -42.75
C LYS A 200 -21.47 -9.88 -42.37
N ILE A 201 -21.71 -9.49 -41.12
CA ILE A 201 -23.04 -9.05 -40.69
C ILE A 201 -23.43 -7.77 -41.45
N ALA A 202 -22.52 -6.80 -41.58
CA ALA A 202 -22.78 -5.59 -42.37
C ALA A 202 -23.06 -5.90 -43.85
N GLU A 203 -22.35 -6.86 -44.47
CA GLU A 203 -22.63 -7.33 -45.82
C GLU A 203 -23.99 -8.02 -45.94
N MET A 204 -24.35 -8.88 -44.97
CA MET A 204 -25.67 -9.52 -44.91
C MET A 204 -26.79 -8.50 -44.71
N ASP A 205 -26.61 -7.52 -43.83
CA ASP A 205 -27.57 -6.45 -43.58
C ASP A 205 -27.76 -5.59 -44.84
N ALA A 206 -26.69 -5.28 -45.57
CA ALA A 206 -26.74 -4.58 -46.86
C ALA A 206 -27.47 -5.40 -47.95
N ALA A 207 -27.22 -6.71 -48.01
CA ALA A 207 -27.91 -7.62 -48.92
C ALA A 207 -29.41 -7.71 -48.58
N SER A 208 -29.74 -7.89 -47.30
CA SER A 208 -31.12 -7.97 -46.81
C SER A 208 -31.87 -6.64 -46.97
N THR A 209 -31.22 -5.49 -46.73
CA THR A 209 -31.83 -4.19 -47.05
C THR A 209 -32.00 -3.98 -48.55
N GLY A 210 -31.08 -4.47 -49.38
CA GLY A 210 -31.24 -4.49 -50.84
C GLY A 210 -32.42 -5.35 -51.30
N GLU A 211 -32.61 -6.52 -50.71
CA GLU A 211 -33.78 -7.37 -50.95
C GLU A 211 -35.07 -6.75 -50.42
N ALA A 212 -35.07 -6.15 -49.23
CA ALA A 212 -36.20 -5.41 -48.68
C ALA A 212 -36.55 -4.17 -49.53
N ALA A 213 -35.56 -3.51 -50.15
CA ALA A 213 -35.78 -2.43 -51.10
C ALA A 213 -36.38 -2.94 -52.43
N ARG A 214 -35.95 -4.10 -52.92
CA ARG A 214 -36.57 -4.78 -54.08
C ARG A 214 -38.00 -5.22 -53.80
N PHE A 215 -38.27 -5.81 -52.64
CA PHE A 215 -39.62 -6.14 -52.20
C PHE A 215 -40.51 -4.90 -52.05
N ARG A 216 -39.99 -3.80 -51.47
CA ARG A 216 -40.71 -2.53 -51.42
C ARG A 216 -41.04 -2.00 -52.82
N ALA A 217 -40.11 -2.05 -53.77
CA ALA A 217 -40.37 -1.65 -55.16
C ALA A 217 -41.43 -2.52 -55.85
N SER A 218 -41.42 -3.85 -55.64
CA SER A 218 -42.48 -4.75 -56.12
C SER A 218 -43.83 -4.46 -55.45
N VAL A 219 -43.84 -4.15 -54.16
CA VAL A 219 -45.05 -3.72 -53.44
C VAL A 219 -45.55 -2.37 -53.97
N GLU A 220 -44.69 -1.40 -54.27
CA GLU A 220 -45.05 -0.11 -54.87
C GLU A 220 -45.67 -0.30 -56.28
N SER A 221 -45.15 -1.23 -57.07
CA SER A 221 -45.72 -1.60 -58.39
C SER A 221 -47.14 -2.19 -58.24
N ILE A 222 -47.32 -3.14 -57.33
CA ILE A 222 -48.63 -3.73 -57.02
C ILE A 222 -49.59 -2.67 -56.46
N LYS A 223 -49.08 -1.71 -55.67
CA LYS A 223 -49.86 -0.58 -55.15
C LYS A 223 -50.30 0.37 -56.26
N GLY A 224 -49.49 0.55 -57.30
CA GLY A 224 -49.83 1.27 -58.53
C GLY A 224 -50.95 0.59 -59.32
N GLU A 225 -50.88 -0.72 -59.49
CA GLU A 225 -51.94 -1.53 -60.12
C GLU A 225 -53.24 -1.52 -59.29
N LEU A 226 -53.14 -1.64 -57.96
CA LEU A 226 -54.29 -1.54 -57.05
C LEU A 226 -54.92 -0.14 -57.05
N ALA A 227 -54.13 0.92 -57.20
CA ALA A 227 -54.63 2.29 -57.33
C ALA A 227 -55.34 2.52 -58.67
N HIS A 228 -54.87 1.87 -59.75
CA HIS A 228 -55.54 1.90 -61.05
C HIS A 228 -56.89 1.17 -60.99
N LEU A 229 -56.92 -0.03 -60.40
CA LEU A 229 -58.13 -0.82 -60.22
C LEU A 229 -59.14 -0.17 -59.26
N LYS A 230 -58.68 0.50 -58.19
CA LYS A 230 -59.54 1.32 -57.32
C LYS A 230 -60.17 2.49 -58.04
N ARG A 231 -59.48 3.10 -59.01
CA ARG A 231 -60.00 4.23 -59.80
C ARG A 231 -61.08 3.75 -60.77
N GLU A 232 -60.90 2.59 -61.41
CA GLU A 232 -61.95 1.91 -62.20
C GLU A 232 -63.14 1.51 -61.35
N HIS A 233 -62.92 0.92 -60.16
CA HIS A 233 -64.01 0.55 -59.26
C HIS A 233 -64.80 1.77 -58.75
N LEU A 234 -64.15 2.91 -58.52
CA LEU A 234 -64.82 4.14 -58.10
C LEU A 234 -65.71 4.72 -59.21
N LEU A 235 -65.23 4.69 -60.45
CA LEU A 235 -65.99 5.10 -61.63
C LEU A 235 -67.19 4.16 -61.87
N ALA A 236 -67.00 2.84 -61.78
CA ALA A 236 -68.08 1.86 -61.90
C ALA A 236 -69.12 1.99 -60.76
N ARG A 237 -68.70 2.32 -59.54
CA ARG A 237 -69.60 2.52 -58.39
C ARG A 237 -70.39 3.83 -58.47
N GLN A 238 -69.81 4.90 -59.00
CA GLN A 238 -70.54 6.14 -59.32
C GLN A 238 -71.53 5.95 -60.48
N GLN A 239 -71.21 5.09 -61.46
CA GLN A 239 -72.11 4.75 -62.56
C GLN A 239 -73.34 3.97 -62.05
N ALA A 240 -73.12 2.97 -61.19
CA ALA A 240 -74.19 2.16 -60.60
C ALA A 240 -75.10 2.96 -59.64
N GLN A 241 -74.55 3.88 -58.85
CA GLN A 241 -75.35 4.75 -57.98
C GLN A 241 -76.23 5.74 -58.77
N ARG A 242 -75.73 6.28 -59.88
CA ARG A 242 -76.56 7.11 -60.77
C ARG A 242 -77.69 6.33 -61.42
N GLU A 243 -77.45 5.09 -61.83
CA GLU A 243 -78.47 4.23 -62.45
C GLU A 243 -79.53 3.77 -61.44
N GLU A 244 -79.15 3.52 -60.18
CA GLU A 244 -80.07 3.13 -59.11
C GLU A 244 -80.97 4.31 -58.66
N GLU A 245 -80.41 5.52 -58.54
CA GLU A 245 -81.19 6.75 -58.29
C GLU A 245 -82.14 7.08 -59.45
N LEU A 246 -81.70 6.87 -60.69
CA LEU A 246 -82.53 7.08 -61.88
C LEU A 246 -83.70 6.07 -61.93
N ALA A 247 -83.44 4.80 -61.61
CA ALA A 247 -84.46 3.76 -61.58
C ALA A 247 -85.45 3.93 -60.41
N GLN A 248 -85.00 4.37 -59.24
CA GLN A 248 -85.89 4.72 -58.12
C GLN A 248 -86.76 5.93 -58.45
N SER A 249 -86.19 6.99 -59.04
CA SER A 249 -86.94 8.17 -59.49
C SER A 249 -87.97 7.82 -60.55
N GLN A 250 -87.63 6.96 -61.52
CA GLN A 250 -88.56 6.51 -62.57
C GLN A 250 -89.72 5.67 -62.01
N ARG A 251 -89.48 4.78 -61.02
CA ARG A 251 -90.56 4.03 -60.36
C ARG A 251 -91.47 4.96 -59.54
N HIS A 252 -90.91 5.97 -58.89
CA HIS A 252 -91.68 6.92 -58.09
C HIS A 252 -92.55 7.83 -58.98
N ILE A 253 -92.04 8.24 -60.14
CA ILE A 253 -92.80 9.01 -61.13
C ILE A 253 -93.99 8.21 -61.66
N LEU A 254 -93.82 6.92 -61.98
CA LEU A 254 -94.92 6.09 -62.47
C LEU A 254 -96.01 5.88 -61.42
N ALA A 255 -95.64 5.62 -60.17
CA ALA A 255 -96.60 5.48 -59.07
C ALA A 255 -97.41 6.77 -58.84
N LEU A 256 -96.74 7.93 -58.90
CA LEU A 256 -97.41 9.23 -58.76
C LEU A 256 -98.30 9.56 -59.97
N GLN A 257 -97.97 9.09 -61.17
CA GLN A 257 -98.81 9.26 -62.36
C GLN A 257 -100.11 8.44 -62.27
N GLU A 258 -100.04 7.19 -61.82
CA GLU A 258 -101.24 6.38 -61.58
C GLU A 258 -102.14 7.00 -60.51
N GLU A 259 -101.56 7.50 -59.41
CA GLU A 259 -102.30 8.16 -58.33
C GLU A 259 -102.97 9.47 -58.78
N ILE A 260 -102.29 10.27 -59.63
CA ILE A 260 -102.88 11.49 -60.21
C ILE A 260 -104.05 11.14 -61.14
N GLU A 261 -103.93 10.13 -62.00
CA GLU A 261 -105.04 9.74 -62.88
C GLU A 261 -106.26 9.22 -62.10
N GLU A 262 -106.04 8.54 -60.99
CA GLU A 262 -107.11 8.06 -60.11
C GLU A 262 -107.85 9.21 -59.42
N LEU A 263 -107.09 10.16 -58.85
CA LEU A 263 -107.64 11.36 -58.22
C LEU A 263 -108.37 12.26 -59.23
N GLU A 264 -107.90 12.36 -60.48
CA GLU A 264 -108.59 13.11 -61.52
C GLU A 264 -109.92 12.47 -61.93
N ARG A 265 -110.01 11.12 -61.95
CA ARG A 265 -111.28 10.42 -62.21
C ARG A 265 -112.29 10.64 -61.08
N GLU A 266 -111.84 10.54 -59.83
CA GLU A 266 -112.69 10.79 -58.66
C GLU A 266 -113.18 12.25 -58.61
N ASN A 267 -112.30 13.21 -58.89
CA ASN A 267 -112.66 14.63 -58.87
C ASN A 267 -113.68 14.99 -59.98
N ARG A 268 -113.57 14.38 -61.16
CA ARG A 268 -114.58 14.52 -62.22
C ARG A 268 -115.93 13.95 -61.80
N LEU A 269 -115.95 12.80 -61.10
CA LEU A 269 -117.18 12.18 -60.62
C LEU A 269 -117.84 13.00 -59.52
N HIS A 270 -117.06 13.52 -58.56
CA HIS A 270 -117.56 14.42 -57.51
C HIS A 270 -118.11 15.72 -58.10
N SER A 271 -117.42 16.33 -59.08
CA SER A 271 -117.91 17.54 -59.74
C SER A 271 -119.25 17.32 -60.46
N GLN A 272 -119.46 16.14 -61.05
CA GLN A 272 -120.74 15.78 -61.69
C GLN A 272 -121.87 15.57 -60.66
N GLN A 273 -121.58 14.89 -59.55
CA GLN A 273 -122.55 14.71 -58.47
C GLN A 273 -122.93 16.03 -57.81
N GLU A 274 -121.96 16.92 -57.59
CA GLU A 274 -122.19 18.24 -57.02
C GLU A 274 -123.07 19.12 -57.94
N ALA A 275 -122.87 19.02 -59.25
CA ALA A 275 -123.71 19.70 -60.24
C ALA A 275 -125.15 19.19 -60.23
N MET A 276 -125.37 17.86 -60.22
CA MET A 276 -126.70 17.26 -60.17
C MET A 276 -127.45 17.64 -58.89
N LEU A 277 -126.78 17.60 -57.73
CA LEU A 277 -127.37 17.97 -56.45
C LEU A 277 -127.76 19.46 -56.41
N LYS A 278 -126.95 20.36 -56.97
CA LYS A 278 -127.29 21.79 -57.07
C LYS A 278 -128.53 22.06 -57.93
N THR A 279 -128.73 21.30 -59.01
CA THR A 279 -129.95 21.41 -59.84
C THR A 279 -131.20 20.87 -59.15
N GLU A 280 -131.10 19.72 -58.47
CA GLU A 280 -132.21 19.14 -57.70
C GLU A 280 -132.65 20.06 -56.55
N LEU A 281 -131.69 20.62 -55.80
CA LEU A 281 -131.96 21.52 -54.68
C LEU A 281 -132.69 22.78 -55.15
N ARG A 282 -132.26 23.38 -56.27
CA ARG A 282 -132.95 24.52 -56.90
C ARG A 282 -134.37 24.19 -57.38
N ASN A 283 -134.62 22.97 -57.86
CA ASN A 283 -135.95 22.56 -58.31
C ASN A 283 -136.90 22.33 -57.12
N MET A 284 -136.43 21.68 -56.06
CA MET A 284 -137.19 21.47 -54.83
C MET A 284 -137.57 22.81 -54.16
N GLU A 285 -136.64 23.78 -54.11
CA GLU A 285 -136.90 25.12 -53.58
C GLU A 285 -137.99 25.87 -54.39
N ARG A 286 -138.03 25.69 -55.72
CA ARG A 286 -139.08 26.30 -56.56
C ARG A 286 -140.43 25.63 -56.37
N MET A 287 -140.48 24.29 -56.25
CA MET A 287 -141.73 23.57 -56.05
C MET A 287 -142.37 23.90 -54.70
N GLN A 288 -141.59 23.95 -53.62
CA GLN A 288 -142.11 24.27 -52.28
C GLN A 288 -142.70 25.68 -52.21
N LYS A 289 -142.09 26.66 -52.92
CA LYS A 289 -142.60 28.04 -52.99
C LYS A 289 -143.88 28.17 -53.83
N ARG A 290 -144.15 27.25 -54.77
CA ARG A 290 -145.36 27.25 -55.61
C ARG A 290 -146.60 26.71 -54.89
N GLU A 291 -146.43 25.79 -53.93
CA GLU A 291 -147.56 25.24 -53.16
C GLU A 291 -148.22 26.25 -52.19
N GLY A 292 -147.50 27.30 -51.77
CA GLY A 292 -148.00 28.34 -50.85
C GLY A 292 -148.71 29.53 -51.53
N VAL A 293 -148.89 29.48 -52.86
CA VAL A 293 -149.42 30.62 -53.62
C VAL A 293 -150.95 30.63 -53.54
N ASP A 294 -151.52 31.73 -53.06
CA ASP A 294 -152.96 31.94 -53.10
C ASP A 294 -153.43 32.11 -54.55
N MET A 295 -154.11 31.09 -55.07
CA MET A 295 -154.63 31.06 -56.43
C MET A 295 -155.68 32.15 -56.68
N THR A 296 -156.33 32.65 -55.63
CA THR A 296 -157.27 33.77 -55.74
C THR A 296 -156.53 35.06 -56.05
N TYR A 297 -155.39 35.27 -55.39
CA TYR A 297 -154.55 36.44 -55.64
C TYR A 297 -153.91 36.37 -57.04
N LEU A 298 -153.37 35.20 -57.42
CA LEU A 298 -152.81 35.01 -58.76
C LEU A 298 -153.84 35.21 -59.87
N LYS A 299 -155.06 34.68 -59.69
CA LYS A 299 -156.19 34.91 -60.61
C LYS A 299 -156.45 36.40 -60.79
N ASN A 300 -156.46 37.17 -59.70
CA ASN A 300 -156.73 38.61 -59.76
C ASN A 300 -155.61 39.38 -60.47
N VAL A 301 -154.35 39.01 -60.27
CA VAL A 301 -153.20 39.62 -60.96
C VAL A 301 -153.22 39.28 -62.46
N ILE A 302 -153.56 38.04 -62.84
CA ILE A 302 -153.72 37.64 -64.25
C ILE A 302 -154.91 38.36 -64.90
N LEU A 303 -156.04 38.48 -64.20
CA LEU A 303 -157.19 39.27 -64.67
C LEU A 303 -156.78 40.72 -64.93
N LYS A 304 -156.07 41.35 -63.99
CA LYS A 304 -155.55 42.72 -64.16
C LYS A 304 -154.60 42.85 -65.34
N LEU A 305 -153.72 41.86 -65.55
CA LEU A 305 -152.81 41.85 -66.69
C LEU A 305 -153.59 41.83 -68.02
N LEU A 306 -154.67 41.05 -68.10
CA LEU A 306 -155.51 40.96 -69.30
C LEU A 306 -156.39 42.20 -69.50
N GLU A 307 -156.84 42.84 -68.42
CA GLU A 307 -157.70 44.03 -68.47
C GLU A 307 -156.91 45.31 -68.80
N THR A 308 -155.73 45.49 -68.22
CA THR A 308 -154.95 46.73 -68.34
C THR A 308 -153.82 46.64 -69.37
N GLY A 309 -153.34 45.43 -69.67
CA GLY A 309 -152.22 45.21 -70.58
C GLY A 309 -150.86 45.64 -70.01
N GLU A 310 -150.75 45.96 -68.71
CA GLU A 310 -149.51 46.41 -68.07
C GLU A 310 -148.52 45.27 -67.80
N VAL A 311 -148.00 44.66 -68.88
CA VAL A 311 -147.13 43.48 -68.81
C VAL A 311 -145.85 43.76 -68.04
N GLU A 312 -145.18 44.89 -68.27
CA GLU A 312 -143.90 45.17 -67.60
C GLU A 312 -144.04 45.32 -66.07
N ALA A 313 -145.19 45.78 -65.57
CA ALA A 313 -145.43 45.93 -64.13
C ALA A 313 -145.93 44.63 -63.46
N LEU A 314 -146.79 43.87 -64.16
CA LEU A 314 -147.48 42.72 -63.58
C LEU A 314 -146.76 41.37 -63.84
N LEU A 315 -145.97 41.25 -64.92
CA LEU A 315 -145.19 40.06 -65.23
C LEU A 315 -144.11 39.74 -64.16
N PRO A 316 -143.40 40.70 -63.55
CA PRO A 316 -142.50 40.42 -62.44
C PRO A 316 -143.23 39.85 -61.22
N VAL A 317 -144.45 40.33 -60.94
CA VAL A 317 -145.27 39.83 -59.83
C VAL A 317 -145.73 38.40 -60.08
N ILE A 318 -146.18 38.09 -61.31
CA ILE A 318 -146.54 36.73 -61.72
C ILE A 318 -145.31 35.81 -61.71
N GLY A 319 -144.17 36.27 -62.22
CA GLY A 319 -142.91 35.53 -62.21
C GLY A 319 -142.41 35.24 -60.80
N MET A 320 -142.62 36.16 -59.85
CA MET A 320 -142.32 35.93 -58.43
C MET A 320 -143.27 34.90 -57.80
N LEU A 321 -144.58 35.03 -58.03
CA LEU A 321 -145.58 34.10 -57.47
C LEU A 321 -145.40 32.69 -58.03
N LEU A 322 -145.20 32.55 -59.34
CA LEU A 322 -145.02 31.26 -60.01
C LEU A 322 -143.56 30.80 -60.07
N GLN A 323 -142.62 31.53 -59.45
CA GLN A 323 -141.20 31.21 -59.40
C GLN A 323 -140.63 30.87 -60.79
N PHE A 324 -140.80 31.79 -61.74
CA PHE A 324 -140.17 31.67 -63.06
C PHE A 324 -138.65 31.79 -62.93
N SER A 325 -137.91 31.02 -63.72
CA SER A 325 -136.47 31.20 -63.83
C SER A 325 -136.14 32.51 -64.55
N PRO A 326 -134.93 33.07 -64.35
CA PRO A 326 -134.50 34.25 -65.09
C PRO A 326 -134.63 34.06 -66.61
N GLU A 327 -134.32 32.88 -67.12
CA GLU A 327 -134.46 32.54 -68.53
C GLU A 327 -135.94 32.51 -68.98
N GLU A 328 -136.84 31.99 -68.15
CA GLU A 328 -138.29 31.96 -68.42
C GLU A 328 -138.89 33.38 -68.45
N ILE A 329 -138.50 34.25 -67.51
CA ILE A 329 -138.93 35.66 -67.48
C ILE A 329 -138.42 36.40 -68.73
N HIS A 330 -137.14 36.22 -69.09
CA HIS A 330 -136.57 36.84 -70.29
C HIS A 330 -137.26 36.34 -71.57
N LYS A 331 -137.62 35.06 -71.67
CA LYS A 331 -138.38 34.52 -72.79
C LYS A 331 -139.75 35.19 -72.95
N CYS A 332 -140.48 35.38 -71.85
CA CYS A 332 -141.78 36.06 -71.88
C CYS A 332 -141.64 37.53 -72.31
N GLN A 333 -140.65 38.25 -71.78
CA GLN A 333 -140.38 39.65 -72.14
C GLN A 333 -139.93 39.80 -73.59
N GLN A 334 -139.05 38.93 -74.09
CA GLN A 334 -138.64 38.93 -75.50
C GLN A 334 -139.79 38.61 -76.43
N ALA A 335 -140.64 37.61 -76.11
CA ALA A 335 -141.80 37.25 -76.92
C ALA A 335 -142.81 38.40 -77.01
N TYR A 336 -143.01 39.13 -75.90
CA TYR A 336 -143.84 40.32 -75.86
C TYR A 336 -143.25 41.47 -76.70
N ARG A 337 -141.96 41.78 -76.54
CA ARG A 337 -141.27 42.84 -77.31
C ARG A 337 -141.15 42.56 -78.80
N ALA A 338 -140.95 41.30 -79.19
CA ALA A 338 -140.92 40.89 -80.60
C ALA A 338 -142.27 41.07 -81.30
N SER A 339 -143.37 41.19 -80.55
CA SER A 339 -144.72 41.42 -81.10
C SER A 339 -145.08 42.91 -81.20
N THR A 340 -144.30 43.82 -80.60
CA THR A 340 -144.63 45.26 -80.52
C THR A 340 -143.89 46.17 -81.51
N ASP A 341 -142.86 45.70 -82.23
CA ASP A 341 -142.10 46.51 -83.21
C ASP A 341 -142.24 45.98 -84.66
N VAL A 342 -143.29 46.39 -85.37
CA VAL A 342 -143.33 46.47 -86.85
C VAL A 342 -144.16 47.69 -87.28
N PRO A 343 -143.57 48.62 -88.06
CA PRO A 343 -144.22 49.12 -89.27
C PRO A 343 -143.19 49.29 -90.43
N PRO A 344 -143.56 49.73 -91.65
CA PRO A 344 -143.91 48.85 -92.76
C PRO A 344 -142.99 49.00 -93.99
N SER A 345 -143.01 47.96 -94.84
CA SER A 345 -142.62 47.88 -96.26
C SER A 345 -142.71 49.20 -97.07
N PRO A 346 -142.02 49.37 -98.23
CA PRO A 346 -141.80 48.32 -99.24
C PRO A 346 -140.51 48.34 -100.09
N ALA A 347 -140.29 47.22 -100.77
CA ALA A 347 -139.69 47.03 -102.10
C ALA A 347 -138.23 47.43 -102.33
N SER A 348 -137.34 46.43 -102.43
CA SER A 348 -136.41 46.26 -103.55
C SER A 348 -135.64 44.93 -103.40
N ASP A 349 -135.83 44.08 -104.41
CA ASP A 349 -134.92 43.10 -105.02
C ASP A 349 -133.61 42.67 -104.34
N GLY A 350 -133.41 41.34 -104.33
CA GLY A 350 -132.10 40.72 -104.57
C GLY A 350 -131.30 40.27 -103.34
N PRO A 351 -130.36 39.31 -103.51
CA PRO A 351 -130.53 37.98 -102.92
C PRO A 351 -129.56 37.64 -101.76
N GLY A 352 -129.98 36.72 -100.87
CA GLY A 352 -129.12 36.08 -99.85
C GLY A 352 -129.88 35.72 -98.56
N SER A 353 -130.24 34.44 -98.34
CA SER A 353 -129.54 33.44 -97.50
C SER A 353 -129.75 33.71 -95.98
N ARG A 354 -130.39 32.86 -95.16
CA ARG A 354 -130.29 31.39 -95.05
C ARG A 354 -131.55 30.75 -94.42
N SER A 355 -131.87 29.57 -94.94
CA SER A 355 -132.86 28.57 -94.50
C SER A 355 -132.44 27.84 -93.22
N LEU A 356 -133.40 27.39 -92.39
CA LEU A 356 -133.33 26.12 -91.62
C LEU A 356 -134.74 25.54 -91.27
N PHE A 357 -135.58 25.32 -92.28
CA PHE A 357 -136.69 24.35 -92.23
C PHE A 357 -136.70 23.55 -93.53
N SER A 358 -136.23 22.30 -93.50
CA SER A 358 -136.64 21.20 -94.40
C SER A 358 -135.90 19.91 -94.01
N ARG A 359 -136.60 18.78 -94.06
CA ARG A 359 -136.06 17.41 -94.11
C ARG A 359 -135.39 16.80 -92.87
N PHE A 360 -135.68 15.58 -92.40
CA PHE A 360 -136.62 14.45 -92.67
C PHE A 360 -135.99 13.23 -91.94
N SER A 361 -136.62 12.07 -91.67
CA SER A 361 -138.01 11.57 -91.72
C SER A 361 -138.15 10.16 -91.16
N PHE A 362 -138.89 9.91 -90.08
CA PHE A 362 -138.33 9.91 -88.73
C PHE A 362 -137.17 8.89 -88.66
N SER A 363 -136.12 9.23 -89.40
CA SER A 363 -135.10 8.39 -90.03
C SER A 363 -134.12 9.32 -90.71
#